data_AF-A0A3N4NAR2-F1
#
_entry.id   AF-A0A3N4NAR2-F1
#
_cell.length_a   1.000
_cell.length_b   1.000
_cell.length_c   1.000
_cell.angle_alpha   90.00
_cell.angle_beta   90.00
_cell.angle_gamma   90.00
#
_symmetry.space_group_name_H-M   'P 1'
#
loop_
_entity.id
_entity.type
_entity.pdbx_description
1 polymer ?
#
loop_
_entity_poly.entity_id
_entity_poly.type
_entity_poly.pdbx_seq_one_letter_code
_entity_poly.pdbx_strand_id
1 'polypeptide(L)'
;MKNIIYVLGIVSYLIVGCSSQQTMTTTEEKEAPVRIANDSLEYEIIILDPGFTSYLATAKPQNYYSQSTLETKNEVYVREWNYRARNPMQYNSNIYENEIDYQPHIDYGMEVNYKLYQYFQFAQRKYKMRLSSFRVE
;
A
#
# COMPACT_ATOMS: atom_id res chain seq x y z
N MET A 1 -2.93 -36.80 47.08
CA MET A 1 -2.41 -35.46 46.70
C MET A 1 -1.03 -35.58 46.06
N LYS A 2 -0.91 -36.32 44.95
CA LYS A 2 0.37 -36.52 44.23
C LYS A 2 0.26 -36.15 42.74
N ASN A 3 -0.97 -35.93 42.28
CA ASN A 3 -1.30 -35.65 40.88
C ASN A 3 -1.41 -34.13 40.61
N ILE A 4 -1.44 -33.29 41.66
CA ILE A 4 -1.50 -31.82 41.55
C ILE A 4 -0.10 -31.23 41.28
N ILE A 5 0.96 -31.89 41.76
CA ILE A 5 2.34 -31.44 41.58
C ILE A 5 2.78 -31.55 40.10
N TYR A 6 2.25 -32.53 39.36
CA TYR A 6 2.58 -32.71 37.94
C TYR A 6 1.91 -31.69 37.02
N VAL A 7 0.81 -31.05 37.44
CA VAL A 7 0.11 -30.04 36.63
C VAL A 7 0.84 -28.68 36.68
N LEU A 8 1.50 -28.35 37.80
CA LEU A 8 2.26 -27.11 37.95
C LEU A 8 3.61 -27.11 37.21
N GLY A 9 4.16 -28.28 36.88
CA GLY A 9 5.43 -28.40 36.15
C GLY A 9 5.34 -28.20 34.64
N ILE A 10 4.15 -28.33 34.05
CA ILE A 10 3.96 -28.27 32.58
C ILE A 10 3.60 -26.84 32.12
N VAL A 11 3.04 -26.01 33.01
CA VAL A 11 2.60 -24.64 32.67
C VAL A 11 3.77 -23.64 32.59
N SER A 12 4.91 -23.92 33.23
CA SER A 12 6.06 -23.02 33.23
C SER A 12 6.92 -23.07 31.96
N TYR A 13 6.67 -24.01 31.03
CA TYR A 13 7.46 -24.16 29.81
C TYR A 13 6.91 -23.37 28.59
N LEU A 14 5.81 -22.62 28.74
CA LEU A 14 5.13 -21.94 27.63
C LEU A 14 5.44 -20.43 27.48
N ILE A 15 6.37 -19.86 28.25
CA ILE A 15 6.60 -18.40 28.26
C ILE A 15 7.97 -17.96 27.74
N VAL A 16 8.68 -18.79 26.97
CA VAL A 16 9.88 -18.36 26.24
C VAL A 16 9.53 -18.06 24.78
N GLY A 17 8.65 -17.10 24.59
CA GLY A 17 8.48 -16.40 23.31
C GLY A 17 9.38 -15.18 23.30
N CYS A 18 10.62 -15.32 22.83
CA CYS A 18 11.52 -14.20 22.62
C CYS A 18 11.04 -13.40 21.39
N SER A 19 10.23 -12.36 21.60
CA SER A 19 10.01 -11.36 20.56
C SER A 19 11.20 -10.40 20.56
N SER A 20 12.22 -10.72 19.77
CA SER A 20 13.27 -9.75 19.43
C SER A 20 12.65 -8.67 18.54
N GLN A 21 12.35 -7.51 19.13
CA GLN A 21 12.12 -6.30 18.33
C GLN A 21 13.50 -5.81 17.89
N GLN A 22 13.85 -6.09 16.64
CA GLN A 22 15.00 -5.45 16.01
C GLN A 22 14.65 -3.97 15.80
N THR A 23 15.14 -3.11 16.68
CA THR A 23 15.18 -1.67 16.44
C THR A 23 16.21 -1.43 15.34
N MET A 24 15.74 -1.44 14.09
CA MET A 24 16.51 -0.93 12.96
C MET A 24 16.58 0.59 13.12
N THR A 25 17.68 1.10 13.66
CA THR A 25 18.08 2.50 13.45
C THR A 25 18.54 2.62 12.02
N THR A 26 17.60 2.71 11.09
CA THR A 26 17.89 3.11 9.72
C THR A 26 18.15 4.61 9.76
N THR A 27 19.40 5.01 9.54
CA THR A 27 19.71 6.35 9.03
C THR A 27 18.69 6.63 7.94
N GLU A 28 17.86 7.67 8.09
CA GLU A 28 16.81 8.01 7.12
C GLU A 28 17.46 8.44 5.79
N GLU A 29 17.95 7.48 5.01
CA GLU A 29 18.16 7.67 3.59
C GLU A 29 16.78 7.89 3.00
N LYS A 30 16.52 9.16 2.65
CA LYS A 30 15.26 9.59 2.06
C LYS A 30 15.06 8.83 0.75
N GLU A 31 14.06 7.95 0.73
CA GLU A 31 13.71 7.13 -0.43
C GLU A 31 13.48 8.03 -1.66
N ALA A 32 14.04 7.62 -2.80
CA ALA A 32 13.83 8.34 -4.06
C ALA A 32 12.35 8.24 -4.48
N PRO A 33 11.74 9.34 -4.95
CA PRO A 33 10.36 9.32 -5.42
C PRO A 33 10.14 8.32 -6.55
N VAL A 34 9.03 7.59 -6.52
CA VAL A 34 8.63 6.75 -7.66
C VAL A 34 7.86 7.60 -8.65
N ARG A 35 8.48 7.84 -9.80
CA ARG A 35 7.88 8.54 -10.93
C ARG A 35 7.03 7.59 -11.77
N ILE A 36 5.79 7.99 -12.01
CA ILE A 36 4.83 7.33 -12.88
C ILE A 36 4.49 8.31 -14.00
N ALA A 37 5.03 8.09 -15.18
CA ALA A 37 4.74 8.90 -16.35
C ALA A 37 4.70 8.00 -17.59
N ASN A 38 3.97 8.44 -18.60
CA ASN A 38 4.09 7.92 -19.95
C ASN A 38 4.78 9.01 -20.76
N ASP A 39 5.94 8.73 -21.36
CA ASP A 39 6.76 9.75 -22.02
C ASP A 39 6.07 10.42 -23.23
N SER A 40 4.96 9.85 -23.72
CA SER A 40 4.11 10.43 -24.76
C SER A 40 2.97 11.33 -24.23
N LEU A 41 2.76 11.35 -22.91
CA LEU A 41 1.71 12.11 -22.25
C LEU A 41 2.32 13.20 -21.38
N GLU A 42 1.58 14.31 -21.21
CA GLU A 42 1.99 15.44 -20.37
C GLU A 42 1.76 15.21 -18.86
N TYR A 43 1.35 13.99 -18.47
CA TYR A 43 0.91 13.68 -17.11
C TYR A 43 1.96 12.86 -16.33
N GLU A 44 2.24 13.31 -15.11
CA GLU A 44 3.17 12.67 -14.18
C GLU A 44 2.52 12.50 -12.80
N ILE A 45 2.66 11.32 -12.20
CA ILE A 45 2.35 11.07 -10.79
C ILE A 45 3.65 10.75 -10.08
N ILE A 46 3.97 11.53 -9.05
CA ILE A 46 5.15 11.34 -8.20
C ILE A 46 4.68 10.78 -6.86
N ILE A 47 5.13 9.58 -6.52
CA ILE A 47 4.83 8.96 -5.23
C ILE A 47 6.01 9.20 -4.29
N LEU A 48 5.76 9.93 -3.20
CA LEU A 48 6.74 10.27 -2.16
C LEU A 48 6.66 9.37 -0.93
N ASP A 49 5.74 8.41 -0.95
CA ASP A 49 5.37 7.59 0.19
C ASP A 49 6.48 6.57 0.55
N PRO A 50 7.11 6.70 1.74
CA PRO A 50 8.21 5.80 2.10
C PRO A 50 7.71 4.36 2.23
N GLY A 51 8.50 3.42 1.72
CA GLY A 51 8.23 1.99 1.64
C GLY A 51 7.62 1.55 0.32
N PHE A 52 7.23 2.46 -0.57
CA PHE A 52 6.57 2.08 -1.83
C PHE A 52 7.52 1.37 -2.80
N THR A 53 8.77 1.82 -2.94
CA THR A 53 9.79 1.17 -3.79
C THR A 53 10.04 -0.25 -3.32
N SER A 54 10.23 -0.43 -2.01
CA SER A 54 10.43 -1.75 -1.40
C SER A 54 9.21 -2.65 -1.59
N TYR A 55 8.00 -2.11 -1.47
CA TYR A 55 6.77 -2.84 -1.75
C TYR A 55 6.70 -3.30 -3.20
N LEU A 56 7.03 -2.42 -4.15
CA LEU A 56 6.95 -2.71 -5.58
C LEU A 56 7.88 -3.87 -5.98
N ALA A 57 9.03 -4.01 -5.32
CA ALA A 57 9.93 -5.15 -5.52
C ALA A 57 9.30 -6.51 -5.12
N THR A 58 8.30 -6.50 -4.24
CA THR A 58 7.58 -7.70 -3.77
C THR A 58 6.19 -7.86 -4.40
N ALA A 59 5.76 -6.88 -5.18
CA ALA A 59 4.47 -6.87 -5.84
C ALA A 59 4.37 -8.01 -6.87
N LYS A 60 3.14 -8.43 -7.18
CA LYS A 60 2.93 -9.29 -8.34
C LYS A 60 3.45 -8.59 -9.60
N PRO A 61 4.14 -9.29 -10.50
CA PRO A 61 4.72 -8.68 -11.68
C PRO A 61 3.64 -8.12 -12.62
N GLN A 62 4.00 -7.11 -13.42
CA GLN A 62 3.07 -6.41 -14.31
C GLN A 62 2.30 -7.35 -15.26
N ASN A 63 2.96 -8.40 -15.76
CA ASN A 63 2.35 -9.40 -16.65
C ASN A 63 1.25 -10.26 -16.01
N TYR A 64 1.08 -10.19 -14.69
CA TYR A 64 -0.04 -10.83 -13.99
C TYR A 64 -1.38 -10.13 -14.27
N TYR A 65 -1.35 -8.86 -14.66
CA TYR A 65 -2.52 -8.02 -14.82
C TYR A 65 -2.79 -7.74 -16.31
N SER A 66 -4.08 -7.56 -16.65
CA SER A 66 -4.46 -6.92 -17.91
C SER A 66 -4.61 -5.42 -17.72
N GLN A 67 -4.25 -4.64 -18.73
CA GLN A 67 -4.41 -3.18 -18.71
C GLN A 67 -5.86 -2.77 -18.40
N SER A 68 -6.84 -3.36 -19.09
CA SER A 68 -8.27 -3.09 -18.88
C SER A 68 -8.74 -3.34 -17.44
N THR A 69 -8.19 -4.35 -16.77
CA THR A 69 -8.53 -4.64 -15.37
C THR A 69 -7.96 -3.56 -14.46
N LEU A 70 -6.73 -3.11 -14.71
CA LEU A 70 -6.08 -2.06 -13.93
C LEU A 70 -6.81 -0.72 -14.12
N GLU A 71 -7.14 -0.35 -15.35
CA GLU A 71 -7.88 0.88 -15.66
C GLU A 71 -9.22 0.94 -14.92
N THR A 72 -9.99 -0.15 -14.97
CA THR A 72 -11.27 -0.26 -14.26
C THR A 72 -11.11 -0.08 -12.75
N LYS A 73 -10.08 -0.69 -12.17
CA LYS A 73 -9.83 -0.58 -10.72
C LYS A 73 -9.30 0.79 -10.32
N ASN A 74 -8.40 1.35 -11.12
CA ASN A 74 -7.82 2.67 -10.90
C ASN A 74 -8.89 3.75 -10.93
N GLU A 75 -9.85 3.69 -11.83
CA GLU A 75 -10.98 4.63 -11.85
C GLU A 75 -11.72 4.66 -10.50
N VAL A 76 -12.04 3.48 -9.94
CA VAL A 76 -12.73 3.37 -8.65
C VAL A 76 -11.86 3.91 -7.51
N TYR A 77 -10.57 3.55 -7.49
CA TYR A 77 -9.66 3.99 -6.44
C TYR A 77 -9.37 5.49 -6.49
N VAL A 78 -9.15 6.06 -7.67
CA VAL A 78 -8.93 7.50 -7.85
C VAL A 78 -10.16 8.28 -7.40
N ARG A 79 -11.38 7.82 -7.75
CA ARG A 79 -12.62 8.47 -7.30
C ARG A 79 -12.69 8.58 -5.77
N GLU A 80 -12.44 7.47 -5.08
CA GLU A 80 -12.46 7.45 -3.61
C GLU A 80 -11.32 8.27 -3.01
N TRP A 81 -10.10 8.16 -3.58
CA TRP A 81 -8.95 8.94 -3.16
C TRP A 81 -9.23 10.44 -3.23
N ASN A 82 -9.72 10.92 -4.38
CA ASN A 82 -10.04 12.33 -4.60
C ASN A 82 -11.18 12.80 -3.70
N TYR A 83 -12.18 11.94 -3.45
CA TYR A 83 -13.21 12.25 -2.46
C TYR A 83 -12.60 12.51 -1.09
N ARG A 84 -11.65 11.68 -0.64
CA ARG A 84 -11.00 11.85 0.67
C ARG A 84 -10.07 13.06 0.71
N ALA A 85 -9.30 13.30 -0.34
CA ALA A 85 -8.43 14.47 -0.47
C ALA A 85 -9.22 15.79 -0.33
N ARG A 86 -10.43 15.86 -0.92
CA ARG A 86 -11.33 17.02 -0.81
C ARG A 86 -12.03 17.19 0.53
N ASN A 87 -11.97 16.20 1.42
CA ASN A 87 -12.68 16.20 2.71
C ASN A 87 -11.69 16.12 3.89
N PRO A 88 -10.76 17.09 4.05
CA PRO A 88 -9.71 17.05 5.07
C PRO A 88 -10.24 17.15 6.51
N MET A 89 -11.48 17.60 6.71
CA MET A 89 -12.10 17.60 8.04
C MET A 89 -12.47 16.18 8.50
N GLN A 90 -12.66 15.24 7.57
CA GLN A 90 -13.01 13.85 7.85
C GLN A 90 -11.82 12.90 7.66
N TYR A 91 -10.91 13.21 6.75
CA TYR A 91 -9.79 12.36 6.37
C TYR A 91 -8.44 13.02 6.63
N ASN A 92 -7.45 12.22 7.00
CA ASN A 92 -6.12 12.72 7.34
C ASN A 92 -5.39 13.26 6.09
N SER A 93 -5.18 14.58 6.04
CA SER A 93 -4.47 15.25 4.94
C SER A 93 -3.02 14.79 4.75
N ASN A 94 -2.39 14.20 5.76
CA ASN A 94 -1.05 13.62 5.62
C ASN A 94 -1.04 12.30 4.83
N ILE A 95 -2.21 11.74 4.52
CA ILE A 95 -2.38 10.55 3.68
C ILE A 95 -2.86 10.97 2.29
N TYR A 96 -3.86 11.85 2.23
CA TYR A 96 -4.49 12.29 0.99
C TYR A 96 -4.03 13.72 0.66
N GLU A 97 -2.79 13.86 0.23
CA GLU A 97 -2.18 15.17 -0.02
C GLU A 97 -2.75 15.86 -1.26
N ASN A 98 -2.87 15.12 -2.37
CA ASN A 98 -3.26 15.67 -3.67
C ASN A 98 -4.36 14.82 -4.34
N GLU A 99 -5.16 15.50 -5.16
CA GLU A 99 -6.05 14.84 -6.11
C GLU A 99 -5.25 14.26 -7.29
N ILE A 100 -5.77 13.17 -7.85
CA ILE A 100 -5.21 12.50 -9.02
C ILE A 100 -6.13 12.77 -10.20
N ASP A 101 -5.64 13.49 -11.21
CA ASP A 101 -6.38 13.72 -12.46
C ASP A 101 -6.23 12.52 -13.41
N TYR A 102 -7.03 11.49 -13.16
CA TYR A 102 -7.09 10.28 -13.98
C TYR A 102 -8.36 10.29 -14.85
N GLN A 103 -8.17 10.38 -16.16
CA GLN A 103 -9.24 10.43 -17.16
C GLN A 103 -9.46 9.04 -17.77
N PRO A 104 -10.64 8.39 -17.62
CA PRO A 104 -10.86 7.02 -18.09
C PRO A 104 -10.74 6.79 -19.60
N HIS A 105 -10.75 7.85 -20.40
CA HIS A 105 -10.66 7.79 -21.86
C HIS A 105 -9.25 8.06 -22.39
N ILE A 106 -8.28 8.30 -21.51
CA ILE A 106 -6.86 8.48 -21.87
C ILE A 106 -6.14 7.15 -21.66
N ASP A 107 -5.42 6.69 -22.69
CA ASP A 107 -4.55 5.52 -22.58
C ASP A 107 -3.22 5.93 -21.95
N TYR A 108 -3.13 5.80 -20.62
CA TYR A 108 -1.90 6.04 -19.88
C TYR A 108 -0.85 4.93 -20.08
N GLY A 109 -1.22 3.81 -20.70
CA GLY A 109 -0.37 2.64 -20.88
C GLY A 109 -0.31 1.74 -19.63
N MET A 110 0.20 0.53 -19.86
CA MET A 110 0.25 -0.53 -18.86
C MET A 110 1.08 -0.18 -17.63
N GLU A 111 2.26 0.43 -17.81
CA GLU A 111 3.18 0.72 -16.70
C GLU A 111 2.58 1.74 -15.71
N VAL A 112 1.97 2.80 -16.23
CA VAL A 112 1.31 3.82 -15.41
C VAL A 112 0.17 3.21 -14.62
N ASN A 113 -0.71 2.48 -15.31
CA ASN A 113 -1.84 1.81 -14.69
C ASN A 113 -1.41 0.81 -13.61
N TYR A 114 -0.34 0.06 -13.87
CA TYR A 114 0.21 -0.91 -12.93
C TYR A 114 0.75 -0.23 -11.68
N LYS A 115 1.64 0.77 -11.82
CA LYS A 115 2.23 1.46 -10.66
C LYS A 115 1.18 2.18 -9.82
N LEU A 116 0.20 2.83 -10.46
CA LEU A 116 -0.91 3.49 -9.77
C LEU A 116 -1.77 2.49 -8.98
N TYR A 117 -2.12 1.35 -9.59
CA TYR A 117 -2.85 0.29 -8.90
C TYR A 117 -2.05 -0.23 -7.70
N GLN A 118 -0.76 -0.53 -7.89
CA GLN A 118 0.12 -1.03 -6.83
C GLN A 118 0.24 -0.02 -5.69
N TYR A 119 0.26 1.28 -5.97
CA TYR A 119 0.25 2.30 -4.95
C TYR A 119 -1.02 2.25 -4.10
N PHE A 120 -2.21 2.09 -4.69
CA PHE A 120 -3.44 1.96 -3.91
C PHE A 120 -3.46 0.70 -3.04
N GLN A 121 -2.91 -0.42 -3.50
CA GLN A 121 -2.79 -1.64 -2.71
C GLN A 121 -1.83 -1.43 -1.53
N PHE A 122 -0.69 -0.79 -1.78
CA PHE A 122 0.27 -0.39 -0.75
C PHE A 122 -0.35 0.54 0.30
N ALA A 123 -1.00 1.61 -0.15
CA ALA A 123 -1.59 2.62 0.73
C ALA A 123 -2.68 2.02 1.63
N GLN A 124 -3.55 1.16 1.07
CA GLN A 124 -4.56 0.44 1.85
C GLN A 124 -3.95 -0.42 2.97
N ARG A 125 -2.82 -1.09 2.70
CA ARG A 125 -2.10 -1.89 3.70
C ARG A 125 -1.40 -1.02 4.74
N LYS A 126 -0.61 -0.05 4.28
CA LYS A 126 0.20 0.85 5.13
C LYS A 126 -0.68 1.63 6.09
N TYR A 127 -1.77 2.20 5.59
CA TYR A 127 -2.67 3.06 6.36
C TYR A 127 -3.89 2.33 6.94
N LYS A 128 -3.97 1.00 6.79
CA LYS A 128 -5.07 0.16 7.28
C LYS A 128 -6.45 0.71 6.87
N MET A 129 -6.54 1.14 5.62
CA MET A 129 -7.74 1.76 5.04
C MET A 129 -8.27 0.93 3.89
N ARG A 130 -9.53 1.19 3.51
CA ARG A 130 -10.17 0.52 2.38
C ARG A 130 -10.70 1.55 1.41
N LEU A 131 -10.32 1.46 0.13
CA LEU A 131 -10.73 2.39 -0.92
C LEU A 131 -11.87 1.84 -1.80
N SER A 132 -12.12 0.53 -1.77
CA SER A 132 -13.23 -0.07 -2.53
C SER A 132 -13.65 -1.43 -1.96
N SER A 133 -14.64 -2.06 -2.59
CA SER A 133 -15.05 -3.42 -2.27
C SER A 133 -14.07 -4.50 -2.75
N PHE A 134 -13.09 -4.15 -3.59
CA PHE A 134 -12.12 -5.11 -4.12
C PHE A 134 -11.23 -5.70 -3.01
N ARG A 135 -10.67 -6.87 -3.29
CA ARG A 135 -9.70 -7.50 -2.40
C ARG A 135 -8.38 -6.73 -2.45
N VAL A 136 -7.86 -6.39 -1.27
CA VAL A 136 -6.49 -5.90 -1.11
C VAL A 136 -5.56 -7.10 -1.28
N GLU A 137 -4.78 -7.08 -2.36
CA GLU A 137 -3.86 -8.13 -2.78
C GLU A 137 -2.48 -7.97 -2.19
#